data_AF-A0A7W1ZBM9-F1
#
_entry.id   AF-A0A7W1ZBM9-F1
#
_cell.length_a   1.000
_cell.length_b   1.000
_cell.length_c   1.000
_cell.angle_alpha   90.00
_cell.angle_beta   90.00
_cell.angle_gamma   90.00
#
_symmetry.space_group_name_H-M   'P 1'
#
loop_
_entity.id
_entity.type
_entity.pdbx_description
1 polymer ?
#
loop_
_entity_poly.entity_id
_entity_poly.type
_entity_poly.pdbx_seq_one_letter_code
_entity_poly.pdbx_strand_id
1 'polypeptide(L)'
;PVVIIMYSTGQNWEGTIMLIYGLVVVGSTDNIFRVVIQKRLADIHPLITLIGVIIGIPIFGFMGLIFGPLLISMFLLVLRIYKKEFGKPQVEEN
;
A
#
# COMPACT_ATOMS: atom_id res chain seq x y z
N PRO A 1 -20.83 -2.84 -15.05
CA PRO A 1 -21.28 -3.14 -16.44
C PRO A 1 -22.26 -4.32 -16.52
N VAL A 2 -21.92 -5.47 -15.94
CA VAL A 2 -22.73 -6.71 -16.02
C VAL A 2 -24.16 -6.55 -15.49
N VAL A 3 -24.34 -5.93 -14.31
CA VAL A 3 -25.67 -5.72 -13.71
C VAL A 3 -26.58 -4.90 -14.62
N ILE A 4 -26.05 -3.85 -15.27
CA ILE A 4 -26.80 -2.99 -16.20
C ILE A 4 -27.29 -3.79 -17.41
N ILE A 5 -26.46 -4.69 -17.92
CA ILE A 5 -26.82 -5.56 -19.05
C ILE A 5 -27.95 -6.51 -18.65
N MET A 6 -27.87 -7.15 -17.48
CA MET A 6 -28.91 -8.08 -17.00
C MET A 6 -30.28 -7.41 -16.84
N TYR A 7 -30.33 -6.19 -16.31
CA TYR A 7 -31.58 -5.42 -16.27
C TYR A 7 -32.08 -5.04 -17.66
N SER A 8 -31.17 -4.69 -18.59
CA SER A 8 -31.54 -4.36 -19.96
C SER A 8 -32.08 -5.55 -20.75
N THR A 9 -31.71 -6.78 -20.41
CA THR A 9 -32.21 -8.01 -21.04
C THR A 9 -33.43 -8.61 -20.33
N GLY A 10 -34.01 -7.90 -19.34
CA GLY A 10 -35.20 -8.33 -18.60
C GLY A 10 -34.93 -9.36 -17.49
N GLN A 11 -33.68 -9.69 -17.22
CA GLN A 11 -33.26 -10.62 -16.16
C GLN A 11 -33.18 -9.91 -14.80
N ASN A 12 -34.32 -9.37 -14.36
CA ASN A 12 -34.37 -8.49 -13.18
C ASN A 12 -33.97 -9.19 -11.88
N TRP A 13 -34.33 -10.48 -11.72
CA TRP A 13 -34.00 -11.25 -10.53
C TRP A 13 -32.49 -11.53 -10.43
N GLU A 14 -31.90 -12.02 -11.50
CA GLU A 14 -30.46 -12.30 -11.61
C GLU A 14 -29.64 -11.02 -11.46
N GLY A 15 -30.08 -9.92 -12.09
CA GLY A 15 -29.48 -8.60 -11.95
C GLY A 15 -29.49 -8.08 -10.50
N THR A 16 -30.59 -8.29 -9.77
CA THR A 16 -30.71 -7.87 -8.35
C THR A 16 -29.75 -8.66 -7.45
N ILE A 17 -29.69 -9.99 -7.62
CA ILE A 17 -28.75 -10.84 -6.87
C ILE A 17 -27.30 -10.42 -7.17
N MET A 18 -26.98 -10.20 -8.45
CA MET A 18 -25.64 -9.80 -8.87
C MET A 18 -25.25 -8.41 -8.36
N LEU A 19 -26.20 -7.46 -8.29
CA LEU A 19 -26.00 -6.14 -7.69
C LEU A 19 -25.63 -6.28 -6.20
N ILE A 20 -26.42 -7.03 -5.44
CA ILE A 20 -26.19 -7.25 -4.00
C ILE A 20 -24.83 -7.93 -3.80
N TYR A 21 -24.51 -8.97 -4.58
CA TYR A 21 -23.23 -9.65 -4.51
C TYR A 21 -22.05 -8.72 -4.82
N GLY A 22 -22.16 -7.91 -5.89
CA GLY A 22 -21.12 -6.95 -6.27
C GLY A 22 -20.88 -5.88 -5.20
N LEU A 23 -21.94 -5.37 -4.57
CA LEU A 23 -21.81 -4.38 -3.50
C LEU A 23 -21.28 -4.99 -2.20
N VAL A 24 -21.84 -6.12 -1.78
CA VAL A 24 -21.53 -6.72 -0.47
C VAL A 24 -20.24 -7.52 -0.52
N VAL A 25 -20.07 -8.44 -1.46
CA VAL A 25 -18.90 -9.34 -1.47
C VAL A 25 -17.71 -8.66 -2.14
N VAL A 26 -17.88 -8.20 -3.38
CA VAL A 26 -16.78 -7.59 -4.13
C VAL A 26 -16.40 -6.25 -3.51
N GLY A 27 -17.38 -5.37 -3.26
CA GLY A 27 -17.13 -4.06 -2.64
C GLY A 27 -16.49 -4.16 -1.24
N SER A 28 -16.93 -5.10 -0.38
CA SER A 28 -16.27 -5.27 0.92
C SER A 28 -14.88 -5.85 0.79
N THR A 29 -14.67 -6.80 -0.13
CA THR A 29 -13.34 -7.36 -0.40
C THR A 29 -12.38 -6.26 -0.85
N ASP A 30 -12.76 -5.45 -1.84
CA ASP A 30 -11.94 -4.34 -2.33
C ASP A 30 -11.63 -3.32 -1.22
N ASN A 31 -12.59 -3.06 -0.32
CA ASN A 31 -12.39 -2.16 0.81
C ASN A 31 -11.42 -2.75 1.86
N ILE A 32 -11.55 -4.04 2.17
CA ILE A 32 -10.63 -4.74 3.09
C ILE A 32 -9.21 -4.76 2.51
N PHE A 33 -9.06 -5.12 1.24
CA PHE A 33 -7.75 -5.12 0.56
C PHE A 33 -7.11 -3.74 0.61
N ARG A 34 -7.89 -2.68 0.33
CA ARG A 34 -7.42 -1.30 0.44
C ARG A 34 -6.91 -0.97 1.84
N VAL A 35 -7.67 -1.31 2.88
CA VAL A 35 -7.28 -1.03 4.28
C VAL A 35 -6.02 -1.82 4.68
N VAL A 36 -5.91 -3.10 4.29
CA VAL A 36 -4.74 -3.93 4.61
C VAL A 36 -3.49 -3.40 3.91
N ILE A 37 -3.59 -3.08 2.62
CA ILE A 37 -2.48 -2.52 1.84
C ILE A 37 -2.10 -1.13 2.38
N GLN A 38 -3.07 -0.26 2.66
CA GLN A 38 -2.81 1.06 3.22
C GLN A 38 -2.14 0.98 4.60
N LYS A 39 -2.56 0.07 5.49
CA LYS A 39 -1.87 -0.15 6.77
C LYS A 39 -0.42 -0.55 6.58
N ARG A 40 -0.14 -1.48 5.67
CA ARG A 40 1.23 -1.91 5.34
C ARG A 40 2.08 -0.78 4.75
N LEU A 41 1.48 0.08 3.93
CA LEU A 41 2.17 1.22 3.31
C LEU A 41 2.34 2.39 4.29
N ALA A 42 1.41 2.60 5.23
CA ALA A 42 1.44 3.70 6.20
C ALA A 42 2.57 3.57 7.23
N ASP A 43 3.06 2.36 7.48
CA ASP A 43 4.23 2.14 8.32
C ASP A 43 5.51 2.78 7.73
N ILE A 44 5.53 3.04 6.41
CA ILE A 44 6.61 3.75 5.74
C ILE A 44 6.25 5.24 5.67
N HIS A 45 7.08 6.08 6.28
CA HIS A 45 6.85 7.51 6.29
C HIS A 45 6.72 8.06 4.86
N PRO A 46 5.62 8.77 4.49
CA PRO A 46 5.38 9.21 3.11
C PRO A 46 6.53 10.02 2.51
N LEU A 47 7.27 10.76 3.34
CA LEU A 47 8.43 11.53 2.92
C LEU A 47 9.57 10.63 2.41
N ILE A 48 9.79 9.46 3.03
CA ILE A 48 10.80 8.48 2.60
C ILE A 48 10.45 7.96 1.20
N THR A 49 9.16 7.64 0.98
CA THR A 49 8.67 7.18 -0.32
C THR A 49 8.82 8.27 -1.38
N LEU A 50 8.47 9.52 -1.05
CA LEU A 50 8.60 10.65 -1.98
C LEU A 50 10.07 10.87 -2.38
N ILE A 51 10.98 10.92 -1.41
CA ILE A 51 12.42 11.07 -1.66
C ILE A 51 12.94 9.88 -2.48
N GLY A 52 12.55 8.66 -2.12
CA GLY A 52 12.92 7.44 -2.82
C GLY A 52 12.47 7.46 -4.29
N VAL A 53 11.25 7.90 -4.57
CA VAL A 53 10.74 8.04 -5.95
C VAL A 53 11.50 9.11 -6.73
N ILE A 54 11.71 10.30 -6.14
CA ILE A 54 12.41 11.42 -6.79
C ILE A 54 13.84 11.02 -7.18
N ILE A 55 14.54 10.31 -6.29
CA ILE A 55 15.92 9.85 -6.54
C ILE A 55 15.92 8.59 -7.42
N GLY A 56 14.94 7.71 -7.27
CA GLY A 56 14.89 6.41 -7.93
C GLY A 56 14.56 6.48 -9.41
N ILE A 57 13.66 7.36 -9.84
CA ILE A 57 13.24 7.47 -11.25
C ILE A 57 14.42 7.81 -12.18
N PRO A 58 15.28 8.81 -11.89
CA PRO A 58 16.43 9.11 -12.73
C PRO A 58 17.45 7.97 -12.85
N ILE A 59 17.59 7.14 -11.81
CA ILE A 59 18.60 6.08 -11.74
C ILE A 59 18.10 4.78 -12.39
N PHE A 60 16.84 4.41 -12.14
CA PHE A 60 16.27 3.11 -12.51
C PHE A 60 15.11 3.20 -13.52
N GLY A 61 14.75 4.40 -13.99
CA GLY A 61 13.60 4.62 -14.86
C GLY A 61 12.27 4.36 -14.14
N PHE A 62 11.27 3.83 -14.86
CA PHE A 62 9.94 3.52 -14.28
C PHE A 62 10.03 2.57 -13.07
N MET A 63 10.93 1.59 -13.12
CA MET A 63 11.20 0.67 -12.00
C MET A 63 11.67 1.41 -10.74
N GLY A 64 12.23 2.62 -10.88
CA GLY A 64 12.63 3.49 -9.78
C GLY A 64 11.49 3.87 -8.84
N LEU A 65 10.23 3.78 -9.28
CA LEU A 65 9.07 3.95 -8.40
C LEU A 65 9.02 2.90 -7.28
N ILE A 66 9.50 1.69 -7.55
CA ILE A 66 9.54 0.57 -6.59
C ILE A 66 10.90 0.53 -5.91
N PHE A 67 11.99 0.53 -6.69
CA PHE A 67 13.34 0.36 -6.15
C PHE A 67 13.83 1.57 -5.34
N GLY A 68 13.40 2.78 -5.68
CA GLY A 68 13.81 4.00 -4.99
C GLY A 68 13.43 4.01 -3.51
N PRO A 69 12.13 3.91 -3.16
CA PRO A 69 11.68 3.79 -1.77
C PRO A 69 12.32 2.61 -1.04
N LEU A 70 12.41 1.44 -1.70
CA LEU A 70 13.02 0.24 -1.10
C LEU A 70 14.48 0.45 -0.70
N LEU A 71 15.29 1.08 -1.56
CA LEU A 71 16.70 1.35 -1.27
C LEU A 71 16.87 2.30 -0.08
N ILE A 72 16.11 3.41 -0.04
CA ILE A 72 16.15 4.34 1.09
C ILE A 72 15.68 3.66 2.39
N SER A 73 14.58 2.90 2.33
CA SER A 73 14.07 2.15 3.48
C SER A 73 15.10 1.15 4.01
N MET A 74 15.78 0.42 3.13
CA MET A 74 16.82 -0.54 3.52
C MET A 74 18.01 0.17 4.17
N PHE A 75 18.46 1.28 3.58
CA PHE A 75 19.55 2.08 4.15
C PHE A 75 19.22 2.58 5.57
N LEU A 76 18.02 3.16 5.76
CA LEU A 76 17.57 3.62 7.08
C LEU A 76 17.38 2.46 8.06
N LEU A 77 16.95 1.29 7.60
CA LEU A 77 16.82 0.08 8.42
C LEU A 77 18.18 -0.37 8.96
N VAL A 78 19.21 -0.40 8.10
CA VAL A 78 20.59 -0.73 8.51
C VAL A 78 21.10 0.28 9.52
N LEU A 79 20.90 1.59 9.30
CA LEU A 79 21.28 2.63 10.26
C LEU A 79 20.56 2.47 11.61
N ARG A 80 19.28 2.09 11.59
CA ARG A 80 18.50 1.82 12.80
C ARG A 80 19.05 0.62 13.57
N ILE A 81 19.37 -0.47 12.88
CA ILE A 81 19.98 -1.66 13.49
C ILE A 81 21.36 -1.31 14.06
N TYR A 82 22.19 -0.60 13.30
CA TYR A 82 23.51 -0.15 13.76
C TYR A 82 23.42 0.72 15.01
N LYS A 83 22.51 1.72 15.03
CA LYS A 83 22.29 2.57 16.20
C LYS A 83 21.74 1.77 17.39
N LYS A 84 20.95 0.74 17.15
CA LYS A 84 20.43 -0.12 18.22
C LYS A 84 21.54 -0.97 18.85
N GLU A 85 22.45 -1.50 18.04
CA GLU A 85 23.51 -2.41 18.49
C GLU A 85 24.72 -1.65 19.09
N PHE A 86 25.11 -0.53 18.47
CA PHE A 86 26.32 0.22 18.82
C PHE A 86 26.03 1.62 19.39
N GLY A 87 24.76 2.03 19.44
CA GLY A 87 24.37 3.26 20.11
C GLY A 87 24.65 3.14 21.60
N LYS A 88 25.42 4.09 22.14
CA LYS A 88 25.78 4.13 23.55
C LYS A 88 24.54 3.89 24.42
N PRO A 89 24.60 3.04 25.47
CA PRO A 89 23.55 2.99 26.46
C PRO A 89 23.34 4.41 26.99
N GLN A 90 22.10 4.88 26.98
CA GLN A 90 21.75 6.12 27.65
C GLN A 90 22.06 5.89 29.13
N VAL A 91 23.17 6.44 29.58
CA VAL A 91 23.41 6.63 31.00
C VAL A 91 22.36 7.67 31.40
N GLU A 92 21.27 7.20 32.00
CA GLU A 92 20.33 8.05 32.72
C GLU A 92 21.13 8.73 33.84
N GLU A 93 21.54 9.98 33.63
CA GLU A 93 21.96 10.86 34.70
C GLU A 93 20.70 11.20 35.53
N ASN A 94 20.72 10.76 36.79
CA ASN A 94 19.72 11.05 37.81
C ASN A 94 19.71 12.53 38.19
#